data_AF-A0AAD7ZI77-F1
#
_entry.id   AF-A0AAD7ZI77-F1
#
_cell.length_a   1.000
_cell.length_b   1.000
_cell.length_c   1.000
_cell.angle_alpha   90.00
_cell.angle_beta   90.00
_cell.angle_gamma   90.00
#
_symmetry.space_group_name_H-M   'P 1'
#
loop_
_entity.id
_entity.type
_entity.pdbx_description
1 polymer ?
#
loop_
_entity_poly.entity_id
_entity_poly.type
_entity_poly.pdbx_seq_one_letter_code
_entity_poly.pdbx_strand_id
1 'polypeptide(L)'
;MFKKRPNIPPRPKPPVGDQILEDIKNAPEDDDVFILMKNTTEFLPNIQDTAVNADDSNSPEAVYQKVRNYLEVNRNLESVMKTLEEQTNVLLSSEVEIKNMAKDIRKQAMDAVK
;
A
#
# COMPACT_ATOMS: atom_id res chain seq x y z
N MET A 1 -42.82 35.01 -10.73
CA MET A 1 -42.90 33.54 -10.87
C MET A 1 -42.04 32.91 -9.77
N PHE A 2 -42.66 32.38 -8.72
CA PHE A 2 -41.95 31.72 -7.63
C PHE A 2 -41.54 30.31 -8.07
N LYS A 3 -40.23 30.04 -8.15
CA LYS A 3 -39.69 28.72 -8.45
C LYS A 3 -40.06 27.78 -7.31
N LYS A 4 -40.97 26.83 -7.55
CA LYS A 4 -41.31 25.76 -6.59
C LYS A 4 -40.04 24.96 -6.34
N ARG A 5 -39.55 24.96 -5.09
CA ARG A 5 -38.41 24.12 -4.69
C ARG A 5 -38.83 22.67 -4.90
N PRO A 6 -38.00 21.81 -5.52
CA PRO A 6 -38.35 20.43 -5.74
C PRO A 6 -38.60 19.74 -4.38
N ASN A 7 -39.73 19.03 -4.27
CA ASN A 7 -40.14 18.30 -3.08
C ASN A 7 -39.29 17.04 -2.92
N ILE A 8 -38.02 17.21 -2.55
CA ILE A 8 -37.09 16.11 -2.33
C ILE A 8 -37.20 15.70 -0.87
N PRO A 9 -37.33 14.40 -0.56
CA PRO A 9 -37.34 13.93 0.82
C PRO A 9 -36.03 14.31 1.53
N PRO A 10 -36.07 14.49 2.87
CA PRO A 10 -34.87 14.74 3.64
C PRO A 10 -33.87 13.59 3.47
N ARG A 11 -32.58 13.92 3.53
CA ARG A 11 -31.53 12.91 3.49
C ARG A 11 -31.71 11.93 4.66
N PRO A 12 -31.50 10.63 4.44
CA PRO A 12 -31.44 9.66 5.52
C PRO A 12 -30.41 10.08 6.57
N LYS A 13 -30.68 9.73 7.83
CA LYS A 13 -29.68 9.90 8.89
C LYS A 13 -28.53 8.91 8.65
N PRO A 14 -27.28 9.30 8.95
CA PRO A 14 -26.18 8.35 9.00
C PRO A 14 -26.51 7.19 9.97
N PRO A 15 -25.98 5.99 9.73
CA PRO A 15 -26.18 4.84 10.61
C PRO A 15 -25.60 5.12 12.01
N VAL A 16 -26.19 4.48 13.01
CA VAL A 16 -25.70 4.52 14.39
C VAL A 16 -24.63 3.45 14.57
N GLY A 17 -23.69 3.66 15.49
CA GLY A 17 -22.60 2.71 15.78
C GLY A 17 -23.11 1.27 16.00
N ASP A 18 -24.23 1.11 16.70
CA ASP A 18 -24.83 -0.20 16.95
C ASP A 18 -25.25 -0.94 15.67
N GLN A 19 -25.76 -0.20 14.67
CA GLN A 19 -26.17 -0.77 13.38
C GLN A 19 -24.94 -1.21 12.57
N ILE A 20 -23.87 -0.42 12.63
CA ILE A 20 -22.59 -0.77 11.99
C ILE A 20 -22.02 -2.04 12.64
N LEU A 21 -22.09 -2.14 13.97
CA LEU A 21 -21.61 -3.33 14.69
C LEU A 21 -22.46 -4.57 14.42
N GLU A 22 -23.78 -4.40 14.24
CA GLU A 22 -24.68 -5.47 13.82
C GLU A 22 -24.29 -5.99 12.43
N ASP A 23 -24.07 -5.10 11.46
CA ASP A 23 -23.65 -5.47 10.11
C ASP A 23 -22.31 -6.21 10.12
N ILE A 24 -21.32 -5.74 10.90
CA ILE A 24 -20.03 -6.41 11.04
C ILE A 24 -20.16 -7.81 11.65
N LYS A 25 -21.03 -7.99 12.65
CA LYS A 25 -21.23 -9.29 13.30
C LYS A 25 -21.96 -10.30 12.41
N ASN A 26 -22.83 -9.80 11.53
CA ASN A 26 -23.62 -10.63 10.64
C ASN A 26 -22.95 -10.85 9.27
N ALA A 27 -21.85 -10.16 8.99
CA ALA A 27 -21.10 -10.32 7.75
C ALA A 27 -20.40 -11.69 7.70
N PRO A 28 -20.39 -12.37 6.55
CA PRO A 28 -19.78 -13.69 6.39
C PRO A 28 -18.24 -13.60 6.46
N GLU A 29 -17.58 -14.67 6.89
CA GLU A 29 -16.11 -14.70 6.97
C GLU A 29 -15.40 -14.60 5.60
N ASP A 30 -16.13 -14.90 4.53
CA ASP A 30 -15.71 -14.79 3.13
C ASP A 30 -16.01 -13.41 2.53
N ASP A 31 -16.38 -12.42 3.35
CA ASP A 31 -16.49 -11.04 2.90
C ASP A 31 -15.10 -10.50 2.50
N ASP A 32 -15.04 -9.82 1.36
CA ASP A 32 -13.82 -9.22 0.80
C ASP A 32 -13.11 -8.32 1.82
N VAL A 33 -13.85 -7.63 2.70
CA VAL A 33 -13.27 -6.79 3.76
C VAL A 33 -12.44 -7.63 4.73
N PHE A 34 -12.95 -8.79 5.14
CA PHE A 34 -12.23 -9.68 6.06
C PHE A 34 -11.13 -10.48 5.36
N ILE A 35 -11.34 -10.89 4.11
CA ILE A 35 -10.31 -11.55 3.29
C ILE A 35 -9.13 -10.60 3.06
N LEU A 36 -9.39 -9.34 2.70
CA LEU A 36 -8.35 -8.33 2.51
C LEU A 36 -7.59 -8.09 3.82
N MET A 37 -8.28 -8.07 4.96
CA MET A 37 -7.65 -7.89 6.26
C MET A 37 -6.77 -9.09 6.66
N LYS A 38 -7.21 -10.32 6.37
CA LYS A 38 -6.42 -11.55 6.54
C LYS A 38 -5.17 -11.53 5.65
N ASN A 39 -5.32 -11.25 4.36
CA ASN A 39 -4.19 -11.17 3.42
C ASN A 39 -3.21 -10.04 3.77
N THR A 40 -3.71 -8.89 4.21
CA THR A 40 -2.84 -7.78 4.68
C THR A 40 -2.07 -8.17 5.94
N THR A 41 -2.65 -9.02 6.79
CA THR A 41 -1.94 -9.61 7.94
C THR A 41 -0.86 -10.59 7.49
N GLU A 42 -1.07 -11.38 6.43
CA GLU A 42 -0.03 -12.27 5.89
C GLU A 42 1.18 -11.48 5.35
N PHE A 43 0.97 -10.27 4.83
CA PHE A 43 2.06 -9.35 4.44
C PHE A 43 2.64 -8.53 5.60
N LEU A 44 1.93 -8.42 6.72
CA LEU A 44 2.34 -7.69 7.93
C LEU A 44 1.95 -8.49 9.19
N PRO A 45 2.71 -9.55 9.54
CA PRO A 45 2.31 -10.54 10.53
C PRO A 45 2.08 -9.99 11.94
N ASN A 46 2.50 -8.76 12.24
CA ASN A 46 2.44 -8.18 13.59
C ASN A 46 1.33 -7.12 13.78
N ILE A 47 0.40 -6.95 12.83
CA ILE A 47 -0.72 -5.99 13.02
C ILE A 47 -1.88 -6.60 13.84
N GLN A 48 -2.01 -7.92 13.93
CA GLN A 48 -3.07 -8.55 14.74
C GLN A 48 -2.98 -8.19 16.23
N ASP A 49 -1.79 -7.93 16.78
CA ASP A 49 -1.63 -7.50 18.17
C ASP A 49 -2.08 -6.04 18.43
N THR A 50 -2.38 -5.27 17.37
CA THR A 50 -2.84 -3.87 17.51
C THR A 50 -4.35 -3.73 17.67
N ALA A 51 -5.13 -4.79 17.43
CA ALA A 51 -6.56 -4.84 17.73
C ALA A 51 -6.84 -5.25 19.19
N VAL A 52 -5.80 -5.39 20.01
CA VAL A 52 -5.92 -5.62 21.46
C VAL A 52 -6.09 -4.28 22.14
N ASN A 53 -7.34 -3.92 22.43
CA ASN A 53 -7.76 -2.91 23.41
C ASN A 53 -7.11 -1.52 23.28
N ALA A 54 -7.86 -0.57 22.73
CA ALA A 54 -7.55 0.87 22.77
C ALA A 54 -7.41 1.46 24.20
N ASP A 55 -7.59 0.64 25.24
CA ASP A 55 -7.59 1.04 26.65
C ASP A 55 -6.20 0.97 27.31
N ASP A 56 -5.19 0.33 26.68
CA ASP A 56 -3.85 0.21 27.28
C ASP A 56 -2.71 0.44 26.26
N SER A 57 -2.87 1.47 25.42
CA SER A 57 -1.89 1.84 24.37
C SER A 57 -0.51 2.26 24.92
N ASN A 58 -0.39 2.38 26.24
CA ASN A 58 0.79 2.80 26.98
C ASN A 58 1.34 1.73 27.94
N SER A 59 0.83 0.49 27.87
CA SER A 59 1.43 -0.61 28.62
C SER A 59 2.90 -0.80 28.17
N PRO A 60 3.83 -1.11 29.10
CA PRO A 60 5.23 -1.33 28.73
C PRO A 60 5.42 -2.39 27.65
N GLU A 61 4.57 -3.42 27.65
CA GLU A 61 4.58 -4.49 26.64
C GLU A 61 4.10 -3.97 25.27
N ALA A 62 3.02 -3.19 25.23
CA ALA A 62 2.52 -2.61 23.98
C ALA A 62 3.52 -1.64 23.36
N VAL A 63 4.24 -0.85 24.17
CA VAL A 63 5.32 0.02 23.69
C VAL A 63 6.50 -0.79 23.16
N TYR A 64 6.89 -1.85 23.86
CA TYR A 64 7.96 -2.75 23.42
C TYR A 64 7.65 -3.38 22.05
N GLN A 65 6.44 -3.91 21.87
CA GLN A 65 6.01 -4.50 20.60
C GLN A 65 5.97 -3.44 19.47
N LYS A 66 5.48 -2.22 19.75
CA LYS A 66 5.51 -1.11 18.77
C LYS A 66 6.93 -0.79 18.31
N VAL A 67 7.89 -0.67 19.24
CA VAL A 67 9.29 -0.38 18.92
C VAL A 67 9.92 -1.52 18.14
N ARG A 68 9.66 -2.77 18.53
CA ARG A 68 10.15 -3.96 17.82
C ARG A 68 9.65 -3.99 16.37
N ASN A 69 8.34 -3.77 16.18
CA ASN A 69 7.70 -3.73 14.86
C ASN A 69 8.26 -2.59 14.01
N TYR A 70 8.45 -1.41 14.61
CA TYR A 70 9.06 -0.28 13.92
C TYR A 70 10.48 -0.61 13.41
N LEU A 71 11.31 -1.24 14.25
CA LEU A 71 12.67 -1.63 13.85
C LEU A 71 12.68 -2.68 12.74
N GLU A 72 11.76 -3.63 12.78
CA GLU A 72 11.61 -4.64 11.73
C GLU A 72 11.19 -4.02 10.40
N VAL A 73 10.16 -3.17 10.41
CA VAL A 73 9.70 -2.45 9.22
C VAL A 73 10.82 -1.56 8.66
N ASN A 74 11.58 -0.87 9.52
CA ASN A 74 12.68 -0.03 9.08
C ASN A 74 13.80 -0.84 8.40
N ARG A 75 14.15 -2.01 8.93
CA ARG A 75 15.13 -2.91 8.28
C ARG A 75 14.65 -3.41 6.93
N ASN A 76 13.38 -3.76 6.82
CA ASN A 76 12.79 -4.17 5.55
C ASN A 76 12.81 -3.02 4.54
N LEU A 77 12.49 -1.80 4.98
CA LEU A 77 12.55 -0.60 4.15
C LEU A 77 13.98 -0.34 3.63
N GLU A 78 14.98 -0.41 4.51
CA GLU A 78 16.40 -0.26 4.13
C GLU A 78 16.81 -1.31 3.08
N SER A 79 16.39 -2.57 3.24
CA SER A 79 16.65 -3.62 2.25
C SER A 79 16.02 -3.30 0.90
N VAL A 80 14.75 -2.88 0.88
CA VAL A 80 14.03 -2.53 -0.36
C VAL A 80 14.68 -1.32 -1.04
N MET A 81 15.07 -0.30 -0.27
CA MET A 81 15.77 0.88 -0.79
C MET A 81 17.08 0.49 -1.48
N LYS A 82 17.86 -0.40 -0.86
CA LYS A 82 19.11 -0.89 -1.45
C LYS A 82 18.86 -1.64 -2.77
N THR A 83 17.87 -2.53 -2.80
CA THR A 83 17.50 -3.24 -4.03
C THR A 83 17.07 -2.28 -5.14
N LEU A 84 16.29 -1.24 -4.79
CA LEU A 84 15.85 -0.24 -5.75
C LEU A 84 17.03 0.56 -6.33
N GLU A 85 18.00 0.92 -5.49
CA GLU A 85 19.23 1.60 -5.91
C GLU A 85 20.04 0.72 -6.88
N GLU A 86 20.24 -0.55 -6.55
CA GLU A 86 20.93 -1.52 -7.41
C GLU A 86 20.25 -1.65 -8.77
N GLN A 87 18.93 -1.81 -8.80
CA GLN A 87 18.15 -1.91 -10.05
C GLN A 87 18.22 -0.63 -10.88
N THR A 88 18.20 0.53 -10.24
CA THR A 88 18.31 1.82 -10.92
C THR A 88 19.68 1.96 -11.59
N ASN A 89 20.75 1.57 -10.89
CA ASN A 89 22.10 1.61 -11.44
C ASN A 89 22.25 0.67 -12.65
N VAL A 90 21.69 -0.55 -12.57
CA VAL A 90 21.67 -1.49 -13.70
C VAL A 90 20.90 -0.92 -14.90
N LEU A 91 19.77 -0.26 -14.66
CA LEU A 91 18.99 0.35 -15.74
C LEU A 91 19.76 1.48 -16.43
N LEU A 92 20.44 2.33 -15.65
CA LEU A 92 21.26 3.42 -16.18
C LEU A 92 22.45 2.89 -16.98
N SER A 93 23.13 1.83 -16.52
CA SER A 93 24.22 1.23 -17.28
C SER A 93 23.71 0.63 -18.60
N SER A 94 22.58 -0.05 -18.57
CA SER A 94 21.93 -0.60 -19.76
C SER A 94 21.55 0.48 -20.78
N GLU A 95 21.03 1.63 -20.32
CA GLU A 95 20.72 2.77 -21.20
C GLU A 95 21.97 3.24 -21.97
N VAL A 96 23.10 3.39 -21.27
CA VAL A 96 24.36 3.83 -21.86
C VAL A 96 24.87 2.80 -22.88
N GLU A 97 24.82 1.51 -22.55
CA GLU A 97 25.23 0.43 -23.44
C GLU A 97 24.39 0.40 -24.72
N ILE A 98 23.06 0.47 -24.60
CA ILE A 98 22.15 0.48 -25.74
C ILE A 98 22.40 1.70 -26.62
N LYS A 99 22.63 2.87 -26.02
CA LYS A 99 22.92 4.10 -26.77
C LYS A 99 24.24 4.02 -27.53
N ASN A 100 25.25 3.39 -26.96
CA ASN A 100 26.53 3.17 -27.63
C ASN A 100 26.38 2.15 -28.77
N MET A 101 25.71 1.04 -28.53
CA MET A 101 25.43 0.02 -29.55
C MET A 101 24.67 0.61 -30.74
N ALA A 102 23.66 1.45 -30.48
CA ALA A 102 22.91 2.14 -31.53
C ALA A 102 23.78 3.10 -32.35
N LYS A 103 24.74 3.79 -31.73
CA LYS A 103 25.70 4.64 -32.44
C LYS A 103 26.64 3.82 -33.32
N ASP A 104 27.13 2.70 -32.82
CA ASP A 104 28.04 1.82 -33.55
C ASP A 104 27.34 1.19 -34.76
N ILE A 105 26.11 0.70 -34.59
CA ILE A 105 25.28 0.19 -35.70
C ILE A 105 25.07 1.28 -36.75
N ARG A 106 24.74 2.51 -36.32
CA ARG A 106 24.57 3.65 -37.25
C ARG A 106 25.84 3.93 -38.03
N LYS A 107 26.99 3.92 -37.36
CA LYS A 107 28.29 4.14 -38.01
C LYS A 107 28.60 3.06 -39.04
N GLN A 108 28.44 1.78 -38.66
CA GLN A 108 28.64 0.64 -39.56
C GLN A 108 27.73 0.73 -40.79
N ALA A 109 26.46 1.09 -40.62
CA ALA A 109 25.53 1.28 -41.72
C ALA A 109 25.96 2.42 -42.66
N MET A 110 26.48 3.53 -42.13
CA MET A 110 26.98 4.64 -42.95
C MET A 110 28.26 4.28 -43.70
N ASP A 111 29.17 3.53 -43.07
CA ASP A 111 30.42 3.09 -43.68
C ASP A 111 30.17 2.02 -44.78
N ALA A 112 29.14 1.19 -44.65
CA ALA A 112 28.77 0.17 -45.64
C ALA A 112 28.05 0.72 -46.89
N VAL A 113 27.52 1.94 -46.82
CA VAL A 113 26.85 2.62 -47.95
C VAL A 113 27.84 3.48 -48.76
N LYS A 114 29.06 3.65 -48.26
CA LYS A 114 30.11 4.49 -48.84
C LYS A 114 31.08 3.68 -49.71
#